data_AF-A0AA39KFZ0-F1
#
_entry.id   AF-A0AA39KFZ0-F1
#
_cell.length_a   1.000
_cell.length_b   1.000
_cell.length_c   1.000
_cell.angle_alpha   90.00
_cell.angle_beta   90.00
_cell.angle_gamma   90.00
#
_symmetry.space_group_name_H-M   'P 1'
#
loop_
_entity.id
_entity.type
_entity.pdbx_description
1 polymer ?
#
loop_
_entity_poly.entity_id
_entity_poly.type
_entity_poly.pdbx_seq_one_letter_code
_entity_poly.pdbx_strand_id
1 'polypeptide(L)'
;MKTHYVSSDKTVRKRVIKHGKIINKPTEGSICCLNIEDIEITPSNYKLDFLTSSNSEILNGNSSIVVTIDETNCEIDRQIERAIKWMGENEIAIITINLPSSHADDKDEITIKFKATLTKHEKIKNIWEWTPEEKYLTSLRYKNMAIKLINDNRIKDAFYRFSKAVKLLITLEPIDDLELDETLLNNINKLRTNLYNNMAMCQLKYNNNDYAIDLCTKVLLRDGNNVKAMYRRGCAYGNLKNIECALNDFQKAVHIEPTNIAAWEKMKIYSELWQLANKRSDDMLKKMFCL
;
A
#
# COMPACT_ATOMS: atom_id res chain seq x y z
N MET A 1 -15.20 4.50 32.31
CA MET A 1 -14.38 4.85 31.12
C MET A 1 -13.71 3.60 30.60
N LYS A 2 -13.62 3.40 29.27
CA LYS A 2 -12.87 2.24 28.73
C LYS A 2 -11.39 2.40 29.09
N THR A 3 -10.89 1.50 29.94
CA THR A 3 -9.49 1.45 30.40
C THR A 3 -8.59 0.69 29.44
N HIS A 4 -9.19 -0.02 28.49
CA HIS A 4 -8.50 -0.81 27.49
C HIS A 4 -9.09 -0.58 26.10
N TYR A 5 -8.24 -0.70 25.09
CA TYR A 5 -8.61 -0.80 23.69
C TYR A 5 -7.82 -1.96 23.07
N VAL A 6 -8.49 -2.74 22.22
CA VAL A 6 -7.88 -3.81 21.43
C VAL A 6 -8.36 -3.63 20.00
N SER A 7 -7.43 -3.66 19.05
CA SER A 7 -7.75 -3.58 17.64
C SER A 7 -8.52 -4.81 17.16
N SER A 8 -9.28 -4.69 16.07
CA SER A 8 -10.09 -5.79 15.52
C SER A 8 -9.26 -7.02 15.14
N ASP A 9 -8.06 -6.79 14.61
CA ASP A 9 -7.04 -7.78 14.27
C ASP A 9 -6.20 -8.23 15.47
N LYS A 10 -6.48 -7.73 16.68
CA LYS A 10 -5.79 -8.03 17.95
C LYS A 10 -4.28 -7.69 18.00
N THR A 11 -3.76 -7.06 16.95
CA THR A 11 -2.35 -6.64 16.81
C THR A 11 -1.98 -5.52 17.78
N VAL A 12 -2.90 -4.58 18.03
CA VAL A 12 -2.65 -3.41 18.89
C VAL A 12 -3.53 -3.48 20.13
N ARG A 13 -2.91 -3.36 21.29
CA ARG A 13 -3.58 -3.24 22.58
C ARG A 13 -3.11 -1.95 23.26
N LYS A 14 -4.04 -1.23 23.87
CA LYS A 14 -3.77 -0.04 24.68
C LYS A 14 -4.39 -0.25 26.06
N ARG A 15 -3.60 -0.03 27.11
CA ARG A 15 -4.06 -0.02 28.50
C ARG A 15 -3.77 1.34 29.12
N VAL A 16 -4.82 2.04 29.55
CA VAL A 16 -4.70 3.38 30.13
C VAL A 16 -4.15 3.28 31.55
N ILE A 17 -3.10 4.05 31.84
CA ILE A 17 -2.54 4.22 33.19
C ILE A 17 -3.17 5.45 33.85
N LYS A 18 -3.16 6.59 33.14
CA LYS A 18 -3.73 7.86 33.59
C LYS A 18 -4.69 8.37 32.53
N HIS A 19 -5.93 8.62 32.92
CA HIS A 19 -6.92 9.19 32.02
C HIS A 19 -6.56 10.64 31.67
N GLY A 20 -6.59 10.93 30.37
CA GLY A 20 -6.53 12.29 29.84
C GLY A 20 -7.92 12.90 29.64
N LYS A 21 -7.99 14.06 29.01
CA LYS A 21 -9.23 14.68 28.55
C LYS A 21 -9.83 13.80 27.44
N ILE A 22 -11.04 13.30 27.68
CA ILE A 22 -11.74 12.39 26.74
C ILE A 22 -12.33 13.16 25.57
N ILE A 23 -12.65 14.44 25.78
CA ILE A 23 -13.25 15.30 24.79
C ILE A 23 -12.17 15.63 23.76
N ASN A 24 -12.47 15.36 22.49
CA ASN A 24 -11.59 15.54 21.33
C ASN A 24 -10.40 14.57 21.34
N LYS A 25 -10.49 13.55 20.49
CA LYS A 25 -9.40 12.61 20.20
C LYS A 25 -8.78 12.95 18.85
N PRO A 26 -7.51 12.57 18.62
CA PRO A 26 -6.87 12.73 17.32
C PRO A 26 -7.66 12.05 16.20
N THR A 27 -7.93 12.81 15.13
CA THR A 27 -8.50 12.31 13.86
C THR A 27 -7.41 12.24 12.79
N GLU A 28 -7.74 11.70 11.62
CA GLU A 28 -6.83 11.67 10.46
C GLU A 28 -6.30 13.08 10.15
N GLY A 29 -4.99 13.20 9.91
CA GLY A 29 -4.30 14.47 9.72
C GLY A 29 -3.97 15.25 11.00
N SER A 30 -4.47 14.86 12.17
CA SER A 30 -4.17 15.59 13.42
C SER A 30 -2.68 15.56 13.74
N ILE A 31 -2.14 16.71 14.15
CA ILE A 31 -0.75 16.82 14.61
C ILE A 31 -0.74 16.50 16.09
N CYS A 32 -0.01 15.46 16.49
CA CYS A 32 0.04 14.95 17.85
C CYS A 32 1.45 15.10 18.42
N CYS A 33 1.55 15.66 19.62
CA CYS A 33 2.77 15.67 20.40
C CYS A 33 2.77 14.48 21.36
N LEU A 34 3.75 13.60 21.22
CA LEU A 34 3.86 12.35 21.96
C LEU A 34 5.14 12.32 22.77
N ASN A 35 5.05 11.78 23.97
CA ASN A 35 6.22 11.36 24.72
C ASN A 35 6.23 9.83 24.84
N ILE A 36 7.32 9.20 24.42
CA ILE A 36 7.50 7.75 24.38
C ILE A 36 8.62 7.35 25.35
N GLU A 37 8.29 6.42 26.24
CA GLU A 37 9.14 5.94 27.33
C GLU A 37 9.07 4.41 27.41
N ASP A 38 10.05 3.81 28.10
CA ASP A 38 10.04 2.40 28.50
C ASP A 38 9.81 1.41 27.34
N ILE A 39 10.55 1.55 26.23
CA ILE A 39 10.44 0.67 25.07
C ILE A 39 11.05 -0.71 25.39
N GLU A 40 10.18 -1.71 25.46
CA GLU A 40 10.46 -3.13 25.65
C GLU A 40 10.14 -3.88 24.36
N ILE A 41 11.08 -4.68 23.85
CA ILE A 41 10.87 -5.56 22.69
C ILE A 41 11.17 -6.99 23.14
N THR A 42 10.21 -7.89 22.91
CA THR A 42 10.33 -9.32 23.24
C THR A 42 10.20 -10.14 21.96
N PRO A 43 11.12 -11.08 21.67
CA PRO A 43 12.32 -11.43 22.45
C PRO A 43 13.40 -10.33 22.47
N SER A 44 14.10 -10.18 23.60
CA SER A 44 15.09 -9.10 23.81
C SER A 44 16.27 -9.13 22.85
N ASN A 45 16.58 -10.31 22.28
CA ASN A 45 17.69 -10.51 21.35
C ASN A 45 17.50 -9.74 20.04
N TYR A 46 16.27 -9.38 19.68
CA TYR A 46 15.97 -8.64 18.46
C TYR A 46 15.96 -7.12 18.64
N LYS A 47 16.12 -6.59 19.86
CA LYS A 47 15.83 -5.18 20.15
C LYS A 47 16.64 -4.19 19.29
N LEU A 48 17.95 -4.40 19.16
CA LEU A 48 18.83 -3.48 18.41
C LEU A 48 18.60 -3.60 16.90
N ASP A 49 18.64 -4.83 16.38
CA ASP A 49 18.46 -5.12 14.96
C ASP A 49 17.06 -4.72 14.46
N PHE A 50 16.03 -4.90 15.29
CA PHE A 50 14.66 -4.55 14.97
C PHE A 50 14.45 -3.03 14.89
N LEU A 51 14.97 -2.26 15.86
CA LEU A 51 14.83 -0.79 15.83
C LEU A 51 15.54 -0.20 14.61
N THR A 52 16.75 -0.69 14.26
CA THR A 52 17.50 -0.23 13.09
C THR A 52 16.85 -0.64 11.76
N SER A 53 16.27 -1.85 11.67
CA SER A 53 15.61 -2.34 10.45
C SER A 53 14.17 -1.87 10.28
N SER A 54 13.50 -1.45 11.36
CA SER A 54 12.07 -1.12 11.34
C SER A 54 11.73 0.14 10.55
N ASN A 55 12.68 1.05 10.28
CA ASN A 55 12.40 2.37 9.70
C ASN A 55 11.32 3.18 10.46
N SER A 56 11.10 2.87 11.74
CA SER A 56 10.12 3.57 12.58
C SER A 56 10.68 4.94 12.96
N GLU A 57 9.96 6.01 12.59
CA GLU A 57 10.32 7.37 13.00
C GLU A 57 9.90 7.62 14.46
N ILE A 58 8.88 6.90 14.92
CA ILE A 58 8.30 7.05 16.26
C ILE A 58 9.13 6.33 17.33
N LEU A 59 9.60 5.11 17.07
CA LEU A 59 10.36 4.35 18.07
C LEU A 59 11.86 4.72 18.08
N ASN A 60 12.40 5.23 16.97
CA ASN A 60 13.79 5.68 16.89
C ASN A 60 13.98 7.16 17.23
N GLY A 61 12.90 7.92 17.39
CA GLY A 61 12.97 9.34 17.70
C GLY A 61 13.37 9.66 19.13
N ASN A 62 13.54 10.95 19.42
CA ASN A 62 13.74 11.45 20.79
C ASN A 62 12.53 11.12 21.66
N SER A 63 12.67 11.19 22.99
CA SER A 63 11.55 10.92 23.91
C SER A 63 10.29 11.72 23.56
N SER A 64 10.43 12.97 23.11
CA SER A 64 9.32 13.80 22.62
C SER A 64 9.31 13.92 21.09
N ILE A 65 8.22 13.54 20.44
CA ILE A 65 8.06 13.47 18.97
C ILE A 65 6.76 14.15 18.55
N VAL A 66 6.78 14.81 17.39
CA VAL A 66 5.58 15.32 16.72
C VAL A 66 5.22 14.38 15.58
N VAL A 67 4.01 13.81 15.61
CA VAL A 67 3.52 12.85 14.62
C VAL A 67 2.23 13.37 14.02
N THR A 68 2.16 13.38 12.69
CA THR A 68 0.91 13.65 11.98
C THR A 68 0.21 12.33 11.67
N ILE A 69 -1.02 12.17 12.16
CA ILE A 69 -1.79 10.93 11.98
C ILE A 69 -2.05 10.65 10.50
N ASP A 70 -1.88 9.39 10.08
CA ASP A 70 -1.95 8.88 8.70
C ASP A 70 -0.81 9.36 7.77
N GLU A 71 0.18 10.08 8.30
CA GLU A 71 1.36 10.54 7.56
C GLU A 71 2.62 9.72 7.85
N THR A 72 2.54 8.60 8.57
CA THR A 72 3.69 7.71 8.75
C THR A 72 3.90 6.71 7.61
N ASN A 73 5.17 6.43 7.31
CA ASN A 73 5.56 5.56 6.20
C ASN A 73 5.77 4.10 6.60
N CYS A 74 5.96 3.78 7.88
CA CYS A 74 6.28 2.43 8.35
C CYS A 74 5.05 1.68 8.89
N GLU A 75 5.04 0.34 8.77
CA GLU A 75 4.00 -0.52 9.35
C GLU A 75 3.83 -0.35 10.86
N ILE A 76 4.93 -0.30 11.59
CA ILE A 76 4.90 -0.15 13.05
C ILE A 76 4.30 1.19 13.43
N ASP A 77 4.74 2.26 12.77
CA ASP A 77 4.24 3.61 13.03
C ASP A 77 2.74 3.71 12.74
N ARG A 78 2.25 3.03 11.70
CA ARG A 78 0.79 2.91 11.44
C ARG A 78 0.05 2.20 12.59
N GLN A 79 0.65 1.17 13.19
CA GLN A 79 0.06 0.51 14.36
C GLN A 79 0.06 1.42 15.60
N ILE A 80 1.12 2.23 15.77
CA ILE A 80 1.21 3.23 16.83
C ILE A 80 0.14 4.32 16.64
N GLU A 81 -0.02 4.85 15.42
CA GLU A 81 -1.09 5.81 15.08
C GLU A 81 -2.49 5.26 15.41
N ARG A 82 -2.75 3.98 15.11
CA ARG A 82 -4.02 3.32 15.47
C ARG A 82 -4.27 3.36 16.98
N ALA A 83 -3.24 3.22 17.81
CA ALA A 83 -3.38 3.34 19.27
C ALA A 83 -3.61 4.81 19.69
N ILE A 84 -2.88 5.76 19.09
CA ILE A 84 -2.97 7.20 19.41
C ILE A 84 -4.35 7.78 19.11
N LYS A 85 -5.01 7.34 18.03
CA LYS A 85 -6.41 7.71 17.72
C LYS A 85 -7.39 7.41 18.87
N TRP A 86 -7.03 6.50 19.78
CA TRP A 86 -7.85 6.17 20.95
C TRP A 86 -7.46 6.91 22.23
N MET A 87 -6.38 7.70 22.23
CA MET A 87 -5.90 8.46 23.39
C MET A 87 -6.56 9.84 23.49
N GLY A 88 -6.75 10.30 24.72
CA GLY A 88 -7.14 11.67 25.04
C GLY A 88 -5.92 12.57 25.35
N GLU A 89 -6.12 13.88 25.33
CA GLU A 89 -5.06 14.84 25.67
C GLU A 89 -4.62 14.67 27.13
N ASN A 90 -3.31 14.65 27.39
CA ASN A 90 -2.66 14.31 28.65
C ASN A 90 -2.90 12.86 29.14
N GLU A 91 -3.39 11.96 28.29
CA GLU A 91 -3.52 10.54 28.62
C GLU A 91 -2.16 9.84 28.62
N ILE A 92 -1.93 8.99 29.62
CA ILE A 92 -0.78 8.08 29.68
C ILE A 92 -1.29 6.65 29.51
N ALA A 93 -0.78 5.94 28.53
CA ALA A 93 -1.17 4.57 28.25
C ALA A 93 0.04 3.69 27.91
N ILE A 94 -0.05 2.41 28.28
CA ILE A 94 0.86 1.39 27.76
C ILE A 94 0.26 0.86 26.47
N ILE A 95 1.06 0.91 25.41
CA ILE A 95 0.73 0.36 24.10
C ILE A 95 1.52 -0.93 23.93
N THR A 96 0.85 -1.96 23.43
CA THR A 96 1.43 -3.25 23.09
C THR A 96 1.07 -3.59 21.66
N ILE A 97 2.08 -3.88 20.84
CA ILE A 97 1.95 -4.22 19.43
C ILE A 97 2.55 -5.61 19.24
N ASN A 98 1.75 -6.53 18.71
CA ASN A 98 2.17 -7.88 18.36
C ASN A 98 2.28 -7.96 16.84
N LEU A 99 3.47 -8.34 16.35
CA LEU A 99 3.76 -8.52 14.93
C LEU A 99 4.20 -9.96 14.68
N PRO A 100 3.79 -10.57 13.55
CA PRO A 100 4.32 -11.86 13.14
C PRO A 100 5.82 -11.72 12.82
N SER A 101 6.65 -12.67 13.26
CA SER A 101 8.05 -12.72 12.83
C SER A 101 8.15 -12.92 11.33
N SER A 102 9.10 -12.21 10.71
CA SER A 102 9.42 -12.32 9.29
C SER A 102 10.23 -13.57 8.93
N HIS A 103 10.66 -14.37 9.92
CA HIS A 103 11.39 -15.61 9.68
C HIS A 103 10.41 -16.80 9.56
N ALA A 104 10.48 -17.50 8.43
CA ALA A 104 9.55 -18.57 8.06
C ALA A 104 9.57 -19.80 8.98
N ASP A 105 10.57 -19.92 9.86
CA ASP A 105 10.81 -21.12 10.68
C ASP A 105 10.52 -20.91 12.19
N ASP A 106 10.33 -19.67 12.67
CA ASP A 106 10.02 -19.39 14.08
C ASP A 106 8.61 -18.82 14.24
N LYS A 107 7.78 -19.52 15.03
CA LYS A 107 6.45 -19.05 15.49
C LYS A 107 6.52 -17.89 16.49
N ASP A 108 7.69 -17.27 16.66
CA ASP A 108 7.88 -16.25 17.68
C ASP A 108 7.23 -14.94 17.24
N GLU A 109 6.24 -14.48 18.01
CA GLU A 109 5.64 -13.16 17.82
C GLU A 109 6.56 -12.09 18.41
N ILE A 110 6.86 -11.05 17.64
CA ILE A 110 7.57 -9.89 18.16
C ILE A 110 6.55 -9.02 18.89
N THR A 111 6.75 -8.86 20.20
CA THR A 111 5.93 -8.00 21.04
C THR A 111 6.69 -6.73 21.39
N ILE A 112 6.16 -5.59 20.97
CA ILE A 112 6.67 -4.25 21.29
C ILE A 112 5.75 -3.65 22.33
N LYS A 113 6.30 -3.27 23.48
CA LYS A 113 5.57 -2.64 24.56
C LYS A 113 6.26 -1.35 24.95
N PHE A 114 5.50 -0.26 25.06
CA PHE A 114 6.05 1.04 25.44
C PHE A 114 4.99 1.88 26.13
N LYS A 115 5.44 2.88 26.87
CA LYS A 115 4.59 3.88 27.52
C LYS A 115 4.50 5.10 26.63
N ALA A 116 3.28 5.49 26.28
CA ALA A 116 3.00 6.67 25.47
C ALA A 116 2.19 7.68 26.27
N THR A 117 2.58 8.95 26.15
CA THR A 117 1.85 10.09 26.69
C THR A 117 1.47 11.02 25.55
N LEU A 118 0.17 11.25 25.33
CA LEU A 118 -0.30 12.23 24.37
C LEU A 118 -0.38 13.58 25.07
N THR A 119 0.56 14.49 24.82
CA THR A 119 0.61 15.78 25.53
C THR A 119 -0.41 16.77 24.98
N LYS A 120 -0.41 16.94 23.66
CA LYS A 120 -1.30 17.84 22.92
C LYS A 120 -1.64 17.24 21.56
N HIS A 121 -2.80 17.56 21.02
CA HIS A 121 -3.08 17.36 19.60
C HIS A 121 -3.82 18.57 19.02
N GLU A 122 -3.60 18.81 17.73
CA GLU A 122 -4.30 19.83 16.95
C GLU A 122 -5.13 19.15 15.88
N LYS A 123 -6.45 19.36 15.95
CA LYS A 123 -7.40 18.77 15.02
C LYS A 123 -7.36 19.53 13.70
N ILE A 124 -7.28 18.80 12.60
CA ILE A 124 -7.43 19.34 11.25
C ILE A 124 -8.86 19.11 10.75
N LYS A 125 -9.28 19.95 9.80
CA LYS A 125 -10.50 19.79 9.00
C LYS A 125 -10.63 18.35 8.48
N ASN A 126 -11.80 17.75 8.60
CA ASN A 126 -12.00 16.37 8.18
C ASN A 126 -11.96 16.22 6.66
N ILE A 127 -11.68 15.01 6.14
CA ILE A 127 -11.52 14.78 4.69
C ILE A 127 -12.77 15.15 3.88
N TRP A 128 -13.99 14.95 4.42
CA TRP A 128 -15.23 15.30 3.73
C TRP A 128 -15.43 16.81 3.58
N GLU A 129 -14.80 17.61 4.42
CA GLU A 129 -14.84 19.06 4.36
C GLU A 129 -13.82 19.61 3.35
N TRP A 130 -12.89 18.80 2.81
CA TRP A 130 -11.85 19.25 1.88
C TRP A 130 -12.40 19.53 0.48
N THR A 131 -11.82 20.52 -0.20
CA THR A 131 -12.16 20.80 -1.60
C THR A 131 -11.63 19.70 -2.52
N PRO A 132 -12.20 19.55 -3.73
CA PRO A 132 -11.67 18.63 -4.73
C PRO A 132 -10.18 18.84 -5.04
N GLU A 133 -9.72 20.10 -5.09
CA GLU A 133 -8.33 20.47 -5.32
C GLU A 133 -7.43 20.03 -4.17
N GLU A 134 -7.84 20.24 -2.92
CA GLU A 134 -7.09 19.80 -1.74
C GLU A 134 -6.88 18.27 -1.74
N LYS A 135 -7.94 17.52 -2.05
CA LYS A 135 -7.90 16.05 -2.18
C LYS A 135 -6.98 15.62 -3.33
N TYR A 136 -7.06 16.28 -4.48
CA TYR A 136 -6.19 16.02 -5.63
C TYR A 136 -4.72 16.30 -5.31
N LEU A 137 -4.40 17.47 -4.74
CA LEU A 137 -3.04 17.86 -4.37
C LEU A 137 -2.44 16.93 -3.31
N THR A 138 -3.25 16.51 -2.34
CA THR A 138 -2.82 15.53 -1.32
C THR A 138 -2.56 14.16 -1.95
N SER A 139 -3.40 13.71 -2.87
CA SER A 139 -3.16 12.48 -3.63
C SER A 139 -1.86 12.53 -4.44
N LEU A 140 -1.57 13.69 -5.06
CA LEU A 140 -0.31 13.92 -5.78
C LEU A 140 0.90 13.87 -4.82
N ARG A 141 0.79 14.47 -3.63
CA ARG A 141 1.81 14.38 -2.58
C ARG A 141 2.11 12.93 -2.21
N TYR A 142 1.07 12.14 -1.95
CA TYR A 142 1.22 10.71 -1.62
C TYR A 142 1.84 9.89 -2.76
N LYS A 143 1.50 10.17 -4.02
CA LYS A 143 2.19 9.57 -5.16
C LYS A 143 3.69 9.84 -5.11
N ASN A 144 4.08 11.09 -4.88
CA ASN A 144 5.49 11.49 -4.87
C ASN A 144 6.25 10.85 -3.70
N MET A 145 5.63 10.77 -2.52
CA MET A 145 6.18 10.04 -1.37
C MET A 145 6.36 8.55 -1.67
N ALA A 146 5.36 7.92 -2.29
CA ALA A 146 5.44 6.51 -2.66
C ALA A 146 6.57 6.22 -3.66
N ILE A 147 6.84 7.14 -4.60
CA ILE A 147 7.97 7.00 -5.54
C ILE A 147 9.31 7.08 -4.79
N LYS A 148 9.44 7.98 -3.81
CA LYS A 148 10.64 8.02 -2.95
C LYS A 148 10.84 6.69 -2.23
N LEU A 149 9.78 6.15 -1.63
CA LEU A 149 9.82 4.85 -0.96
C LEU A 149 10.18 3.69 -1.91
N ILE A 150 9.77 3.73 -3.18
CA ILE A 150 10.22 2.74 -4.18
C ILE A 150 11.73 2.82 -4.40
N ASN A 151 12.29 4.03 -4.47
CA ASN A 151 13.72 4.23 -4.65
C ASN A 151 14.50 3.71 -3.43
N ASP A 152 13.92 3.83 -2.24
CA ASP A 152 14.45 3.25 -0.99
C ASP A 152 14.19 1.74 -0.87
N ASN A 153 13.69 1.09 -1.92
CA ASN A 153 13.30 -0.32 -1.98
C ASN A 153 12.20 -0.74 -0.97
N ARG A 154 11.48 0.21 -0.39
CA ARG A 154 10.36 0.02 0.55
C ARG A 154 9.04 -0.16 -0.19
N ILE A 155 8.93 -1.24 -0.96
CA ILE A 155 7.81 -1.44 -1.89
C ILE A 155 6.46 -1.63 -1.17
N LYS A 156 6.41 -2.32 -0.01
CA LYS A 156 5.17 -2.46 0.79
C LYS A 156 4.62 -1.10 1.24
N ASP A 157 5.50 -0.26 1.77
CA ASP A 157 5.13 1.08 2.25
C ASP A 157 4.71 1.99 1.09
N ALA A 158 5.41 1.91 -0.04
CA ALA A 158 5.00 2.59 -1.27
C ALA A 158 3.60 2.16 -1.73
N PHE A 159 3.30 0.86 -1.71
CA PHE A 159 1.98 0.34 -2.08
C PHE A 159 0.88 0.89 -1.14
N TYR A 160 1.15 0.96 0.17
CA TYR A 160 0.23 1.56 1.13
C TYR A 160 -0.06 3.03 0.81
N ARG A 161 0.99 3.81 0.48
CA ARG A 161 0.83 5.22 0.08
C ARG A 161 0.07 5.40 -1.21
N PHE A 162 0.33 4.59 -2.23
CA PHE A 162 -0.50 4.61 -3.45
C PHE A 162 -1.96 4.28 -3.14
N SER A 163 -2.20 3.28 -2.28
CA SER A 163 -3.56 2.91 -1.88
C SER A 163 -4.29 4.06 -1.18
N LYS A 164 -3.61 4.82 -0.33
CA LYS A 164 -4.15 6.04 0.31
C LYS A 164 -4.46 7.13 -0.72
N ALA A 165 -3.57 7.37 -1.67
CA ALA A 165 -3.79 8.32 -2.76
C ALA A 165 -5.03 7.95 -3.59
N VAL A 166 -5.19 6.68 -3.95
CA VAL A 166 -6.38 6.18 -4.67
C VAL A 166 -7.66 6.37 -3.87
N LYS A 167 -7.64 6.06 -2.55
CA LYS A 167 -8.81 6.26 -1.68
C LYS A 167 -9.32 7.71 -1.70
N LEU A 168 -8.42 8.69 -1.73
CA LEU A 168 -8.82 10.09 -1.88
C LEU A 168 -9.47 10.36 -3.24
N LEU A 169 -8.90 9.83 -4.33
CA LEU A 169 -9.45 10.02 -5.68
C LEU A 169 -10.78 9.31 -5.93
N ILE A 170 -11.11 8.25 -5.16
CA ILE A 170 -12.43 7.60 -5.22
C ILE A 170 -13.51 8.56 -4.73
N THR A 171 -13.20 9.40 -3.73
CA THR A 171 -14.15 10.42 -3.23
C THR A 171 -14.41 11.56 -4.23
N LEU A 172 -13.69 11.55 -5.37
CA LEU A 172 -13.79 12.53 -6.46
C LEU A 172 -14.27 11.85 -7.77
N GLU A 173 -14.78 10.62 -7.71
CA GLU A 173 -15.46 10.04 -8.88
C GLU A 173 -16.72 10.85 -9.19
N PRO A 174 -17.10 10.99 -10.47
CA PRO A 174 -18.30 11.75 -10.84
C PRO A 174 -19.50 11.13 -10.14
N ILE A 175 -20.09 11.91 -9.23
CA ILE A 175 -21.36 11.68 -8.56
C ILE A 175 -22.31 12.71 -9.18
N ASP A 176 -23.60 12.40 -9.30
CA ASP A 176 -24.57 13.28 -9.97
C ASP A 176 -24.54 14.73 -9.46
N ASP A 177 -24.21 14.94 -8.18
CA ASP A 177 -24.16 16.26 -7.52
C ASP A 177 -22.75 16.90 -7.50
N LEU A 178 -21.71 16.23 -8.01
CA LEU A 178 -20.33 16.73 -7.98
C LEU A 178 -19.87 17.16 -9.38
N GLU A 179 -20.11 18.44 -9.70
CA GLU A 179 -19.55 19.07 -10.90
C GLU A 179 -18.09 19.45 -10.65
N LEU A 180 -17.18 18.87 -11.44
CA LEU A 180 -15.76 19.20 -11.42
C LEU A 180 -15.39 19.92 -12.71
N ASP A 181 -14.49 20.88 -12.61
CA ASP A 181 -13.84 21.47 -13.77
C ASP A 181 -13.22 20.36 -14.66
N GLU A 182 -13.40 20.47 -15.97
CA GLU A 182 -12.98 19.44 -16.93
C GLU A 182 -11.46 19.21 -16.87
N THR A 183 -10.67 20.26 -16.64
CA THR A 183 -9.22 20.15 -16.53
C THR A 183 -8.83 19.38 -15.27
N LEU A 184 -9.50 19.65 -14.15
CA LEU A 184 -9.30 18.93 -12.89
C LEU A 184 -9.71 17.46 -13.03
N LEU A 185 -10.85 17.17 -13.65
CA LEU A 185 -11.31 15.80 -13.90
C LEU A 185 -10.31 15.02 -14.75
N ASN A 186 -9.78 15.63 -15.82
CA ASN A 186 -8.74 15.02 -16.65
C ASN A 186 -7.46 14.74 -15.84
N ASN A 187 -7.04 15.69 -15.01
CA ASN A 187 -5.88 15.52 -14.12
C ASN A 187 -6.08 14.40 -13.09
N ILE A 188 -7.25 14.32 -12.48
CA ILE A 188 -7.64 13.23 -11.57
C ILE A 188 -7.59 11.88 -12.29
N ASN A 189 -8.16 11.79 -13.50
CA ASN A 189 -8.15 10.56 -14.29
C ASN A 189 -6.72 10.12 -14.65
N LYS A 190 -5.88 11.04 -15.13
CA LYS A 190 -4.46 10.78 -15.41
C LYS A 190 -3.71 10.33 -14.17
N LEU A 191 -3.95 10.98 -13.02
CA LEU A 191 -3.32 10.61 -11.76
C LEU A 191 -3.75 9.21 -11.32
N ARG A 192 -5.04 8.89 -11.42
CA ARG A 192 -5.60 7.57 -11.09
C ARG A 192 -4.99 6.46 -11.94
N THR A 193 -4.90 6.66 -13.26
CA THR A 193 -4.24 5.73 -14.19
C THR A 193 -2.79 5.49 -13.78
N ASN A 194 -2.04 6.55 -13.44
CA ASN A 194 -0.66 6.43 -12.97
C ASN A 194 -0.54 5.64 -11.65
N LEU A 195 -1.44 5.90 -10.70
CA LEU A 195 -1.46 5.22 -9.41
C LEU A 195 -1.72 3.72 -9.57
N TYR A 196 -2.76 3.33 -10.32
CA TYR A 196 -3.03 1.91 -10.58
C TYR A 196 -1.88 1.21 -11.29
N ASN A 197 -1.23 1.88 -12.23
CA ASN A 197 -0.05 1.35 -12.90
C ASN A 197 1.10 1.07 -11.90
N ASN A 198 1.39 2.02 -11.01
CA ASN A 198 2.44 1.85 -10.00
C ASN A 198 2.07 0.79 -8.95
N MET A 199 0.80 0.72 -8.55
CA MET A 199 0.30 -0.33 -7.67
C MET A 199 0.44 -1.72 -8.30
N ALA A 200 0.14 -1.87 -9.59
CA ALA A 200 0.31 -3.14 -10.30
C ALA A 200 1.79 -3.59 -10.33
N MET A 201 2.71 -2.64 -10.51
CA MET A 201 4.15 -2.90 -10.39
C MET A 201 4.53 -3.40 -8.99
N CYS A 202 4.00 -2.79 -7.93
CA CYS A 202 4.22 -3.26 -6.56
C CYS A 202 3.69 -4.68 -6.36
N GLN A 203 2.49 -4.98 -6.86
CA GLN A 203 1.87 -6.31 -6.73
C GLN A 203 2.66 -7.39 -7.48
N LEU A 204 3.14 -7.09 -8.69
CA LEU A 204 4.03 -7.98 -9.44
C LEU A 204 5.30 -8.33 -8.67
N LYS A 205 5.91 -7.37 -7.96
CA LYS A 205 7.09 -7.63 -7.14
C LYS A 205 6.81 -8.59 -5.97
N TYR A 206 5.57 -8.68 -5.50
CA TYR A 206 5.14 -9.60 -4.44
C TYR A 206 4.47 -10.87 -4.97
N ASN A 207 4.55 -11.15 -6.28
CA ASN A 207 3.89 -12.29 -6.93
C ASN A 207 2.37 -12.35 -6.75
N ASN A 208 1.74 -11.22 -6.42
CA ASN A 208 0.30 -11.07 -6.30
C ASN A 208 -0.32 -10.83 -7.69
N ASN A 209 -0.22 -11.85 -8.54
CA ASN A 209 -0.50 -11.73 -9.98
C ASN A 209 -1.96 -11.39 -10.29
N ASP A 210 -2.93 -11.98 -9.58
CA ASP A 210 -4.35 -11.68 -9.78
C ASP A 210 -4.67 -10.19 -9.52
N TYR A 211 -4.18 -9.67 -8.40
CA TYR A 211 -4.33 -8.24 -8.07
C TYR A 211 -3.63 -7.33 -9.09
N ALA A 212 -2.49 -7.75 -9.64
CA ALA A 212 -1.81 -7.00 -10.70
C ALA A 212 -2.66 -6.98 -11.99
N ILE A 213 -3.30 -8.08 -12.35
CA ILE A 213 -4.20 -8.17 -13.51
C ILE A 213 -5.39 -7.23 -13.35
N ASP A 214 -6.02 -7.22 -12.18
CA ASP A 214 -7.16 -6.34 -11.90
C ASP A 214 -6.77 -4.86 -12.01
N LEU A 215 -5.65 -4.48 -11.41
CA LEU A 215 -5.14 -3.10 -11.45
C LEU A 215 -4.80 -2.66 -12.87
N CYS A 216 -4.11 -3.52 -13.64
CA CYS A 216 -3.80 -3.23 -15.05
C CYS A 216 -5.06 -3.17 -15.92
N THR A 217 -6.06 -4.01 -15.65
CA THR A 217 -7.34 -3.97 -16.37
C THR A 217 -8.08 -2.67 -16.10
N LYS A 218 -8.10 -2.18 -14.85
CA LYS A 218 -8.63 -0.84 -14.52
C LYS A 218 -7.92 0.29 -15.26
N VAL A 219 -6.61 0.16 -15.50
CA VAL A 219 -5.86 1.13 -16.32
C VAL A 219 -6.31 1.04 -17.78
N LEU A 220 -6.35 -0.15 -18.36
CA LEU A 220 -6.67 -0.36 -19.78
C LEU A 220 -8.13 -0.04 -20.14
N LEU A 221 -9.05 -0.12 -19.19
CA LEU A 221 -10.42 0.37 -19.36
C LEU A 221 -10.50 1.89 -19.55
N ARG A 222 -9.51 2.63 -19.05
CA ARG A 222 -9.44 4.11 -19.14
C ARG A 222 -8.50 4.59 -20.23
N ASP A 223 -7.37 3.91 -20.36
CA ASP A 223 -6.33 4.17 -21.34
C ASP A 223 -5.98 2.85 -22.03
N GLY A 224 -6.73 2.54 -23.09
CA GLY A 224 -6.60 1.30 -23.85
C GLY A 224 -5.26 1.14 -24.56
N ASN A 225 -4.47 2.21 -24.70
CA ASN A 225 -3.17 2.19 -25.34
C ASN A 225 -2.01 2.22 -24.33
N ASN A 226 -2.29 1.96 -23.04
CA ASN A 226 -1.27 2.02 -22.00
C ASN A 226 -0.30 0.83 -22.07
N VAL A 227 0.82 1.00 -22.77
CA VAL A 227 1.84 -0.03 -22.96
C VAL A 227 2.38 -0.59 -21.64
N LYS A 228 2.58 0.26 -20.63
CA LYS A 228 3.05 -0.18 -19.30
C LYS A 228 2.05 -1.12 -18.63
N ALA A 229 0.75 -0.86 -18.74
CA ALA A 229 -0.27 -1.72 -18.16
C ALA A 229 -0.40 -3.04 -18.93
N MET A 230 -0.34 -3.02 -20.27
CA MET A 230 -0.31 -4.24 -21.08
C MET A 230 0.89 -5.11 -20.73
N TYR A 231 2.08 -4.53 -20.70
CA TYR A 231 3.30 -5.26 -20.37
C TYR A 231 3.23 -5.89 -18.98
N ARG A 232 2.76 -5.13 -17.97
CA ARG A 232 2.62 -5.62 -16.59
C ARG A 232 1.55 -6.71 -16.47
N ARG A 233 0.41 -6.56 -17.14
CA ARG A 233 -0.65 -7.58 -17.16
C ARG A 233 -0.20 -8.85 -17.86
N GLY A 234 0.52 -8.73 -18.99
CA GLY A 234 1.15 -9.84 -19.68
C GLY A 234 2.16 -10.59 -18.80
N CYS A 235 2.97 -9.87 -18.03
CA CYS A 235 3.85 -10.48 -17.03
C CYS A 235 3.06 -11.25 -15.96
N ALA A 236 1.98 -10.69 -15.44
CA ALA A 236 1.15 -11.34 -14.44
C ALA A 236 0.46 -12.61 -14.98
N TYR A 237 -0.12 -12.56 -16.18
CA TYR A 237 -0.68 -13.75 -16.86
C TYR A 237 0.37 -14.82 -17.08
N GLY A 238 1.57 -14.40 -17.48
CA GLY A 238 2.72 -15.27 -17.65
C GLY A 238 3.10 -16.03 -16.38
N ASN A 239 3.16 -15.32 -15.25
CA ASN A 239 3.40 -15.92 -13.93
C ASN A 239 2.30 -16.91 -13.53
N LEU A 240 1.06 -16.68 -13.96
CA LEU A 240 -0.07 -17.60 -13.78
C LEU A 240 -0.14 -18.71 -14.84
N LYS A 241 0.87 -18.81 -15.72
CA LYS A 241 0.95 -19.77 -16.84
C LYS A 241 -0.19 -19.62 -17.87
N ASN A 242 -0.85 -18.47 -17.91
CA ASN A 242 -1.80 -18.14 -18.97
C ASN A 242 -1.04 -17.56 -20.16
N ILE A 243 -0.50 -18.46 -20.99
CA ILE A 243 0.38 -18.14 -22.12
C ILE A 243 -0.35 -17.31 -23.18
N GLU A 244 -1.61 -17.65 -23.48
CA GLU A 244 -2.42 -16.98 -24.50
C GLU A 244 -2.66 -15.51 -24.16
N CYS A 245 -3.19 -15.24 -22.96
CA CYS A 245 -3.46 -13.87 -22.53
C CYS A 245 -2.17 -13.05 -22.41
N ALA A 246 -1.08 -13.66 -21.93
CA ALA A 246 0.21 -13.01 -21.87
C ALA A 246 0.73 -12.61 -23.26
N LEU A 247 0.69 -13.53 -24.23
CA LEU A 247 1.12 -13.28 -25.60
C LEU A 247 0.31 -12.15 -26.25
N ASN A 248 -1.01 -12.18 -26.12
CA ASN A 248 -1.90 -11.15 -26.66
C ASN A 248 -1.59 -9.75 -26.09
N ASP A 249 -1.32 -9.64 -24.79
CA ASP A 249 -0.93 -8.36 -24.19
C ASP A 249 0.44 -7.88 -24.67
N PHE A 250 1.43 -8.78 -24.83
CA PHE A 250 2.74 -8.41 -25.36
C PHE A 250 2.68 -8.00 -26.84
N GLN A 251 1.88 -8.69 -27.65
CA GLN A 251 1.67 -8.34 -29.06
C GLN A 251 1.06 -6.94 -29.20
N LYS A 252 0.04 -6.63 -28.39
CA LYS A 252 -0.56 -5.28 -28.38
C LYS A 252 0.42 -4.21 -27.92
N ALA A 253 1.22 -4.50 -26.88
CA ALA A 253 2.26 -3.61 -26.40
C ALA A 253 3.30 -3.28 -27.50
N VAL A 254 3.77 -4.30 -28.22
CA VAL A 254 4.72 -4.15 -29.35
C VAL A 254 4.07 -3.43 -30.54
N HIS A 255 2.78 -3.67 -30.81
CA HIS A 255 2.08 -2.97 -31.88
C HIS A 255 2.01 -1.46 -31.63
N ILE A 256 1.77 -1.04 -30.38
CA ILE A 256 1.69 0.37 -30.00
C ILE A 256 3.08 1.00 -29.90
N GLU A 257 4.05 0.31 -29.30
CA GLU A 257 5.42 0.79 -29.13
C GLU A 257 6.42 -0.25 -29.67
N PRO A 258 6.66 -0.27 -31.00
CA PRO A 258 7.54 -1.26 -31.64
C PRO A 258 9.00 -1.20 -31.18
N THR A 259 9.43 -0.06 -30.64
CA THR A 259 10.77 0.17 -30.10
C THR A 259 10.94 -0.36 -28.67
N ASN A 260 9.87 -0.86 -28.04
CA ASN A 260 9.93 -1.39 -26.68
C ASN A 260 10.58 -2.78 -26.65
N ILE A 261 11.91 -2.80 -26.44
CA ILE A 261 12.73 -4.03 -26.44
C ILE A 261 12.19 -5.06 -25.45
N ALA A 262 11.83 -4.63 -24.23
CA ALA A 262 11.34 -5.55 -23.20
C ALA A 262 10.03 -6.24 -23.61
N ALA A 263 9.09 -5.49 -24.19
CA ALA A 263 7.85 -6.06 -24.71
C ALA A 263 8.11 -7.02 -25.88
N TRP A 264 9.05 -6.68 -26.77
CA TRP A 264 9.42 -7.50 -27.91
C TRP A 264 10.06 -8.83 -27.51
N GLU A 265 11.00 -8.80 -26.55
CA GLU A 265 11.62 -10.00 -25.98
C GLU A 265 10.57 -10.92 -25.34
N LYS A 266 9.67 -10.36 -24.53
CA LYS A 266 8.57 -11.14 -23.94
C LYS A 266 7.64 -11.71 -25.02
N MET A 267 7.24 -10.93 -26.01
CA MET A 267 6.42 -11.40 -27.12
C MET A 267 7.06 -12.61 -27.82
N LYS A 268 8.36 -12.55 -28.12
CA LYS A 268 9.08 -13.65 -28.77
C LYS A 268 9.08 -14.91 -27.91
N ILE A 269 9.43 -14.80 -26.63
CA ILE A 269 9.43 -15.93 -25.69
C ILE A 269 8.04 -16.57 -25.61
N TYR A 270 6.99 -15.78 -25.44
CA TYR A 270 5.63 -16.29 -25.31
C TYR A 270 5.07 -16.84 -26.63
N SER A 271 5.52 -16.34 -27.77
CA SER A 271 5.19 -16.90 -29.09
C SER A 271 5.75 -18.31 -29.26
N GLU A 272 7.03 -18.50 -28.91
CA GLU A 272 7.66 -19.83 -28.92
C GLU A 272 6.98 -20.80 -27.95
N LEU A 273 6.65 -20.34 -26.73
CA LEU A 273 5.90 -21.13 -25.75
C LEU A 273 4.51 -21.54 -26.25
N TRP A 274 3.80 -20.62 -26.90
CA TRP A 274 2.48 -20.88 -27.48
C TRP A 274 2.54 -21.93 -28.59
N GLN A 275 3.51 -21.82 -29.51
CA GLN A 275 3.71 -22.81 -30.56
C GLN A 275 4.03 -24.20 -30.01
N LEU A 276 4.89 -24.28 -28.98
CA LEU A 276 5.21 -25.53 -28.31
C LEU A 276 4.00 -26.13 -27.60
N ALA A 277 3.17 -25.31 -26.95
CA ALA A 277 1.94 -25.74 -26.30
C ALA A 277 0.94 -26.33 -27.31
N ASN A 278 0.72 -25.63 -28.43
CA ASN A 278 -0.17 -26.11 -29.50
C ASN A 278 0.32 -27.41 -30.12
N LYS A 279 1.62 -27.51 -30.44
CA LYS A 279 2.20 -28.76 -30.98
C LYS A 279 2.01 -29.94 -30.02
N ARG A 280 2.22 -29.73 -28.72
CA ARG A 280 1.99 -30.76 -27.69
C ARG A 280 0.52 -31.18 -27.62
N SER A 281 -0.40 -30.22 -27.73
CA SER A 281 -1.83 -30.49 -27.78
C SER A 281 -2.19 -31.33 -29.02
N ASP A 282 -1.71 -30.94 -30.19
CA ASP A 282 -1.95 -31.67 -31.45
C ASP A 282 -1.39 -33.09 -31.41
N ASP A 283 -0.18 -33.28 -30.88
CA ASP A 283 0.44 -34.60 -30.73
C ASP A 283 -0.33 -35.49 -29.72
N MET A 284 -0.90 -34.89 -28.66
CA MET A 284 -1.77 -35.60 -27.71
C MET A 284 -3.08 -36.02 -28.37
N LEU A 285 -3.72 -35.13 -29.13
CA LEU A 285 -4.97 -35.42 -29.86
C LEU A 285 -4.76 -36.56 -30.86
N LYS A 286 -3.66 -36.53 -31.64
CA LYS A 286 -3.32 -37.62 -32.57
C LYS A 286 -3.21 -38.97 -31.85
N LYS A 287 -2.58 -39.02 -30.67
CA LYS A 287 -2.48 -40.26 -29.88
C LYS A 287 -3.83 -40.73 -29.33
N MET A 288 -4.72 -39.82 -28.97
CA MET A 288 -6.05 -40.15 -28.42
C MET A 288 -7.02 -40.68 -29.46
N PHE A 289 -6.93 -40.20 -30.71
CA PHE A 289 -7.86 -40.57 -31.79
C PHE A 289 -7.29 -41.56 -32.82
N CYS A 290 -6.05 -42.04 -32.64
CA CYS A 290 -5.45 -43.09 -33.46
C CYS A 290 -5.45 -44.49 -32.79
N LEU A 291 -6.45 -44.78 -31.94
CA LEU A 291 -6.80 -46.14 -31.47
C LEU A 291 -8.11 -46.58 -32.13
#